data_AF-A0A1T3VWG7-F1
#
_entry.id   AF-A0A1T3VWG7-F1
#
_cell.length_a   1.000
_cell.length_b   1.000
_cell.length_c   1.000
_cell.angle_alpha   90.00
_cell.angle_beta   90.00
_cell.angle_gamma   90.00
#
_symmetry.space_group_name_H-M   'P 1'
#
loop_
_entity.id
_entity.type
_entity.pdbx_description
1 polymer ?
#
loop_
_entity_poly.entity_id
_entity_poly.type
_entity_poly.pdbx_seq_one_letter_code
_entity_poly.pdbx_strand_id
1 'polypeptide(L)'
;MNELAPGLPAVQVMSEYVRAVRLLGHPAPEPTRLHTAYTAEDGMDLAALDADARALSAAAATAEETLLLQEHARRTLDGTWRGAGAQAAADRLHRHADSAGALVEGLRGTAVALGDLGNRLRQLIDAKVDTTLEVEARGARAQWLGAARTVTTGAGDRSAA
;
A
#
# COMPACT_ATOMS: atom_id res chain seq x y z
N MET A 1 8.17 1.77 -9.95
CA MET A 1 8.23 3.24 -10.09
C MET A 1 8.08 3.80 -8.69
N ASN A 2 8.98 4.65 -8.20
CA ASN A 2 8.88 5.17 -6.83
C ASN A 2 7.72 6.17 -6.76
N GLU A 3 6.64 5.81 -6.06
CA GLU A 3 5.42 6.62 -5.94
C GLU A 3 5.66 7.94 -5.21
N LEU A 4 6.69 8.01 -4.36
CA LEU A 4 7.09 9.23 -3.65
C LEU A 4 8.00 10.15 -4.49
N ALA A 5 8.50 9.72 -5.65
CA ALA A 5 9.46 10.50 -6.42
C ALA A 5 9.01 11.93 -6.77
N PRO A 6 7.74 12.21 -7.13
CA PRO A 6 7.31 13.54 -7.55
C PRO A 6 7.47 14.64 -6.49
N GLY A 7 7.29 14.33 -5.21
CA GLY A 7 7.41 15.32 -4.12
C GLY A 7 8.81 15.47 -3.53
N LEU A 8 9.78 14.62 -3.91
CA LEU A 8 11.16 14.74 -3.41
C LEU A 8 11.79 16.12 -3.65
N PRO A 9 11.65 16.75 -4.84
CA PRO A 9 12.17 18.11 -5.06
C PRO A 9 11.55 19.15 -4.12
N ALA A 10 10.25 19.05 -3.83
CA ALA A 10 9.56 19.95 -2.91
C ALA A 10 10.08 19.80 -1.48
N VAL A 11 10.35 18.57 -1.03
CA VAL A 11 10.97 18.31 0.29
C VAL A 11 12.37 18.89 0.39
N GLN A 12 13.17 18.81 -0.68
CA GLN A 12 14.49 19.43 -0.71
C GLN A 12 14.40 20.95 -0.54
N VAL A 13 13.48 21.58 -1.26
CA VAL A 13 13.23 23.03 -1.20
C VAL A 13 12.77 23.46 0.19
N MET A 14 11.83 22.74 0.82
CA MET A 14 11.42 22.99 2.20
C MET A 14 12.54 22.72 3.23
N SER A 15 13.42 21.77 2.96
CA SER A 15 14.59 21.49 3.82
C SER A 15 15.61 22.63 3.79
N GLU A 16 15.80 23.28 2.63
CA GLU A 16 16.60 24.50 2.50
C GLU A 16 16.01 25.64 3.33
N TYR A 17 14.69 25.84 3.25
CA TYR A 17 13.98 26.84 4.05
C TYR A 17 14.21 26.64 5.54
N VAL A 18 13.92 25.45 6.05
CA VAL A 18 14.04 25.12 7.47
C VAL A 18 15.48 25.27 7.95
N ARG A 19 16.47 24.92 7.11
CA ARG A 19 17.88 25.17 7.43
C ARG A 19 18.18 26.66 7.60
N ALA A 20 17.70 27.52 6.70
CA ALA A 20 17.89 28.96 6.80
C ALA A 20 17.24 29.54 8.06
N VAL A 21 16.00 29.14 8.38
CA VAL A 21 15.29 29.55 9.60
C VAL A 21 16.09 29.19 10.87
N ARG A 22 16.70 28.00 10.91
CA ARG A 22 17.58 27.58 12.02
C ARG A 22 18.87 28.39 12.09
N LEU A 23 19.48 28.72 10.95
CA LEU A 23 20.68 29.58 10.90
C LEU A 23 20.41 31.01 11.40
N LEU A 24 19.15 31.46 11.33
CA LEU A 24 18.70 32.72 11.91
C LEU A 24 18.37 32.62 13.41
N GLY A 25 18.50 31.44 14.02
CA GLY A 25 18.25 31.22 15.45
C GLY A 25 16.79 30.96 15.81
N HIS A 26 15.90 30.78 14.83
CA HIS A 26 14.50 30.47 15.08
C HIS A 26 14.27 28.97 15.31
N PRO A 27 13.28 28.60 16.14
CA PRO A 27 12.92 27.21 16.36
C PRO A 27 12.29 26.63 15.10
N ALA A 28 12.91 25.60 14.53
CA ALA A 28 12.39 24.83 13.40
C ALA A 28 12.89 23.37 13.48
N PRO A 29 12.16 22.41 12.89
CA PRO A 29 12.57 21.00 12.92
C PRO A 29 13.92 20.78 12.23
N GLU A 30 14.59 19.67 12.51
CA GLU A 30 15.79 19.31 11.75
C GLU A 30 15.44 19.05 10.28
N PRO A 31 16.18 19.60 9.29
CA PRO A 31 15.89 19.37 7.87
C PRO A 31 15.84 17.88 7.49
N THR A 32 16.69 17.06 8.12
CA THR A 32 16.70 15.61 7.93
C THR A 32 15.38 14.95 8.35
N ARG A 33 14.66 15.50 9.33
CA ARG A 33 13.35 14.98 9.75
C ARG A 33 12.28 15.14 8.67
N LEU A 34 12.33 16.20 7.86
CA LEU A 34 11.40 16.37 6.74
C LEU A 34 11.63 15.29 5.67
N HIS A 35 12.90 15.04 5.33
CA HIS A 35 13.25 14.00 4.38
C HIS A 35 12.85 12.61 4.89
N THR A 36 13.25 12.25 6.12
CA THR A 36 12.90 10.96 6.73
C THR A 36 11.40 10.76 6.86
N ALA A 37 10.65 11.81 7.22
CA ALA A 37 9.18 11.71 7.31
C ALA A 37 8.55 11.51 5.93
N TYR A 38 9.09 12.13 4.88
CA TYR A 38 8.57 11.98 3.53
C TYR A 38 8.86 10.61 2.93
N THR A 39 10.07 10.09 3.14
CA THR A 39 10.52 8.78 2.62
C THR A 39 10.18 7.62 3.55
N ALA A 40 9.28 7.80 4.52
CA ALA A 40 8.97 6.77 5.51
C ALA A 40 8.38 5.49 4.89
N GLU A 41 7.74 5.61 3.73
CA GLU A 41 7.15 4.52 2.97
C GLU A 41 8.09 4.00 1.85
N ASP A 42 9.34 4.49 1.79
CA ASP A 42 10.35 3.91 0.88
C ASP A 42 10.54 2.43 1.22
N GLY A 43 10.44 1.59 0.19
CA GLY A 43 10.49 0.12 0.33
C GLY A 43 9.13 -0.55 0.49
N MET A 44 8.03 0.21 0.57
CA MET A 44 6.69 -0.35 0.41
C MET A 44 6.50 -0.86 -1.03
N ASP A 45 6.17 -2.14 -1.16
CA ASP A 45 5.92 -2.77 -2.46
C ASP A 45 4.41 -3.03 -2.65
N LEU A 46 3.72 -2.04 -3.19
CA LEU A 46 2.30 -2.18 -3.52
C LEU A 46 2.06 -3.19 -4.66
N ALA A 47 3.05 -3.41 -5.53
CA ALA A 47 2.92 -4.39 -6.61
C ALA A 47 2.97 -5.82 -6.07
N ALA A 48 3.77 -6.07 -5.03
CA ALA A 48 3.75 -7.33 -4.28
C ALA A 48 2.40 -7.56 -3.60
N LEU A 49 1.83 -6.54 -2.96
CA LEU A 49 0.49 -6.63 -2.35
C LEU A 49 -0.60 -6.96 -3.39
N ASP A 50 -0.56 -6.32 -4.56
CA ASP A 50 -1.46 -6.61 -5.67
C ASP A 50 -1.24 -8.03 -6.23
N ALA A 51 0.01 -8.50 -6.25
CA ALA A 51 0.34 -9.86 -6.68
C ALA A 51 -0.21 -10.91 -5.70
N ASP A 52 -0.09 -10.66 -4.39
CA ASP A 52 -0.62 -11.53 -3.35
C ASP A 52 -2.15 -11.62 -3.42
N ALA A 53 -2.84 -10.48 -3.60
CA ALA A 53 -4.29 -10.46 -3.79
C ALA A 53 -4.73 -11.29 -5.02
N ARG A 54 -4.00 -11.18 -6.13
CA ARG A 54 -4.25 -11.99 -7.34
C ARG A 54 -3.96 -13.48 -7.10
N ALA A 55 -2.88 -13.80 -6.39
CA ALA A 55 -2.52 -15.19 -6.09
C ALA A 55 -3.57 -15.87 -5.22
N LEU A 56 -4.08 -15.19 -4.19
CA LEU A 56 -5.17 -15.69 -3.34
C LEU A 56 -6.47 -15.86 -4.13
N SER A 57 -6.80 -14.92 -5.02
CA SER A 57 -7.97 -15.02 -5.89
C SER A 57 -7.88 -16.22 -6.84
N ALA A 58 -6.71 -16.45 -7.43
CA ALA A 58 -6.45 -17.60 -8.30
C ALA A 58 -6.54 -18.93 -7.53
N ALA A 59 -5.97 -18.99 -6.32
CA ALA A 59 -6.06 -20.16 -5.45
C ALA A 59 -7.51 -20.49 -5.08
N ALA A 60 -8.33 -19.47 -4.77
CA ALA A 60 -9.76 -19.66 -4.51
C ALA A 60 -10.49 -20.23 -5.73
N ALA A 61 -10.24 -19.69 -6.92
CA ALA A 61 -10.86 -20.18 -8.16
C ALA A 61 -10.49 -21.65 -8.45
N THR A 62 -9.21 -22.02 -8.32
CA THR A 62 -8.76 -23.41 -8.49
C THR A 62 -9.40 -24.35 -7.46
N ALA A 63 -9.54 -23.91 -6.21
CA ALA A 63 -10.18 -24.70 -5.16
C ALA A 63 -11.68 -24.91 -5.44
N GLU A 64 -12.37 -23.91 -5.96
CA GLU A 64 -13.79 -24.03 -6.36
C GLU A 64 -14.00 -24.98 -7.52
N GLU A 65 -13.17 -24.89 -8.56
CA GLU A 65 -13.21 -25.83 -9.69
C GLU A 65 -13.02 -27.27 -9.19
N THR A 66 -12.09 -27.47 -8.26
CA THR A 66 -11.84 -28.78 -7.64
C THR A 66 -13.05 -29.26 -6.83
N LEU A 67 -13.72 -28.37 -6.09
CA LEU A 67 -14.94 -28.71 -5.34
C LEU A 67 -16.10 -29.10 -6.26
N LEU A 68 -16.26 -28.41 -7.38
CA LEU A 68 -17.28 -28.74 -8.38
C LEU A 68 -17.03 -30.13 -8.99
N LEU A 69 -15.77 -30.46 -9.29
CA LEU A 69 -15.39 -31.80 -9.76
C LEU A 69 -15.66 -32.88 -8.72
N GLN A 70 -15.30 -32.63 -7.45
CA GLN A 70 -15.58 -33.57 -6.35
C GLN A 70 -17.09 -33.81 -6.20
N GLU A 71 -17.91 -32.75 -6.24
CA GLU A 71 -19.36 -32.87 -6.12
C GLU A 71 -19.96 -33.64 -7.31
N HIS A 72 -19.45 -33.45 -8.53
CA HIS A 72 -19.87 -34.23 -9.69
C HIS A 72 -19.51 -35.72 -9.56
N ALA A 73 -18.28 -36.02 -9.10
CA ALA A 73 -17.84 -37.38 -8.83
C ALA A 73 -18.68 -38.07 -7.74
N ARG A 74 -19.00 -37.33 -6.66
CA ARG A 74 -19.87 -37.82 -5.57
C ARG A 74 -21.25 -38.22 -6.08
N ARG A 75 -21.91 -37.36 -6.87
CA ARG A 75 -23.23 -37.66 -7.45
C ARG A 75 -23.22 -38.90 -8.36
N THR A 76 -22.14 -39.13 -9.09
CA THR A 76 -21.98 -40.32 -9.93
C THR A 76 -21.89 -41.60 -9.08
N LEU A 77 -21.21 -41.53 -7.93
CA LEU A 77 -21.04 -42.67 -7.02
C LEU A 77 -22.32 -43.00 -6.24
N ASP A 78 -23.10 -42.00 -5.83
CA ASP A 78 -24.36 -42.20 -5.08
C ASP A 78 -25.36 -43.13 -5.82
N GLY A 79 -25.34 -43.13 -7.16
CA GLY A 79 -26.23 -43.96 -7.97
C GLY A 79 -25.86 -45.46 -8.01
N THR A 80 -24.60 -45.79 -7.75
CA THR A 80 -24.02 -47.13 -8.01
C THR A 80 -23.52 -47.84 -6.76
N TRP A 81 -23.11 -47.09 -5.73
CA TRP A 81 -22.57 -47.65 -4.50
C TRP A 81 -23.54 -47.46 -3.33
N ARG A 82 -23.92 -48.56 -2.67
CA ARG A 82 -24.91 -48.58 -1.58
C ARG A 82 -24.37 -49.31 -0.34
N GLY A 83 -24.98 -49.00 0.81
CA GLY A 83 -24.68 -49.62 2.11
C GLY A 83 -23.99 -48.65 3.08
N ALA A 84 -23.69 -49.13 4.30
CA ALA A 84 -23.16 -48.29 5.38
C ALA A 84 -21.81 -47.61 5.03
N GLY A 85 -20.95 -48.30 4.27
CA GLY A 85 -19.69 -47.72 3.80
C GLY A 85 -19.90 -46.56 2.81
N ALA A 86 -20.90 -46.66 1.92
CA ALA A 86 -21.25 -45.59 0.99
C ALA A 86 -21.74 -44.35 1.75
N GLN A 87 -22.61 -44.54 2.76
CA GLN A 87 -23.09 -43.45 3.61
C GLN A 87 -21.95 -42.76 4.36
N ALA A 88 -21.06 -43.51 5.00
CA ALA A 88 -19.93 -42.95 5.74
C ALA A 88 -18.97 -42.17 4.83
N ALA A 89 -18.74 -42.64 3.61
CA ALA A 89 -17.93 -41.94 2.62
C ALA A 89 -18.60 -40.65 2.14
N ALA A 90 -19.91 -40.68 1.83
CA ALA A 90 -20.68 -39.51 1.45
C ALA A 90 -20.65 -38.43 2.55
N ASP A 91 -20.87 -38.82 3.80
CA ASP A 91 -20.83 -37.91 4.96
C ASP A 91 -19.45 -37.27 5.13
N ARG A 92 -18.36 -38.02 4.87
CA ARG A 92 -17.00 -37.48 4.96
C ARG A 92 -16.68 -36.53 3.81
N LEU A 93 -17.10 -36.86 2.59
CA LEU A 93 -16.95 -35.98 1.43
C LEU A 93 -17.74 -34.67 1.61
N HIS A 94 -18.94 -34.75 2.19
CA HIS A 94 -19.76 -33.58 2.48
C HIS A 94 -19.06 -32.65 3.48
N ARG A 95 -18.62 -33.15 4.64
CA ARG A 95 -17.88 -32.35 5.62
C ARG A 95 -16.57 -31.77 5.06
N HIS A 96 -15.90 -32.49 4.16
CA HIS A 96 -14.72 -31.99 3.49
C HIS A 96 -15.07 -30.83 2.55
N ALA A 97 -16.13 -30.97 1.76
CA ALA A 97 -16.63 -29.91 0.89
C ALA A 97 -17.03 -28.65 1.67
N ASP A 98 -17.72 -28.81 2.82
CA ASP A 98 -18.07 -27.68 3.69
C ASP A 98 -16.82 -26.96 4.21
N SER A 99 -15.84 -27.72 4.71
CA SER A 99 -14.57 -27.15 5.18
C SER A 99 -13.79 -26.45 4.07
N ALA A 100 -13.78 -27.02 2.87
CA ALA A 100 -13.11 -26.43 1.72
C ALA A 100 -13.84 -25.17 1.21
N GLY A 101 -15.18 -25.16 1.26
CA GLY A 101 -15.99 -23.98 0.96
C GLY A 101 -15.66 -22.81 1.89
N ALA A 102 -15.56 -23.06 3.20
CA ALA A 102 -15.15 -22.03 4.17
C ALA A 102 -13.72 -21.50 3.89
N LEU A 103 -12.80 -22.36 3.44
CA LEU A 103 -11.45 -21.92 3.05
C LEU A 103 -11.47 -21.04 1.79
N VAL A 104 -12.27 -21.41 0.79
CA VAL A 104 -12.47 -20.59 -0.42
C VAL A 104 -13.00 -19.20 -0.07
N GLU A 105 -14.02 -19.13 0.78
CA GLU A 105 -14.57 -17.86 1.25
C GLU A 105 -13.51 -17.03 1.99
N GLY A 106 -12.71 -17.66 2.85
CA GLY A 106 -11.59 -17.02 3.54
C GLY A 106 -10.53 -16.47 2.59
N LEU A 107 -10.15 -17.23 1.56
CA LEU A 107 -9.18 -16.79 0.55
C LEU A 107 -9.71 -15.57 -0.23
N ARG A 108 -10.97 -15.60 -0.66
CA ARG A 108 -11.63 -14.47 -1.33
C ARG A 108 -11.70 -13.25 -0.43
N GLY A 109 -12.13 -13.42 0.81
CA GLY A 109 -12.21 -12.33 1.78
C GLY A 109 -10.84 -11.68 2.01
N THR A 110 -9.79 -12.49 2.11
CA THR A 110 -8.42 -12.00 2.27
C THR A 110 -7.95 -11.27 1.01
N ALA A 111 -8.20 -11.81 -0.18
CA ALA A 111 -7.85 -11.16 -1.44
C ALA A 111 -8.51 -9.78 -1.60
N VAL A 112 -9.80 -9.67 -1.25
CA VAL A 112 -10.53 -8.38 -1.24
C VAL A 112 -9.91 -7.42 -0.22
N ALA A 113 -9.63 -7.89 1.00
CA ALA A 113 -9.03 -7.05 2.04
C ALA A 113 -7.64 -6.52 1.64
N LEU A 114 -6.80 -7.34 0.99
CA LEU A 114 -5.50 -6.90 0.48
C LEU A 114 -5.65 -5.89 -0.67
N GLY A 115 -6.62 -6.08 -1.57
CA GLY A 115 -6.92 -5.12 -2.63
C GLY A 115 -7.40 -3.77 -2.08
N ASP A 116 -8.28 -3.79 -1.08
CA ASP A 116 -8.76 -2.59 -0.39
C ASP A 116 -7.62 -1.87 0.34
N LEU A 117 -6.74 -2.63 1.01
CA LEU A 117 -5.56 -2.08 1.67
C LEU A 117 -4.62 -1.41 0.65
N GLY A 118 -4.33 -2.08 -0.47
CA GLY A 118 -3.46 -1.54 -1.53
C GLY A 118 -4.02 -0.24 -2.12
N ASN A 119 -5.32 -0.19 -2.39
CA ASN A 119 -6.00 1.02 -2.87
C ASN A 119 -5.89 2.17 -1.86
N ARG A 120 -6.12 1.91 -0.57
CA ARG A 120 -6.02 2.92 0.49
C ARG A 120 -4.59 3.44 0.65
N LEU A 121 -3.60 2.55 0.62
CA LEU A 121 -2.19 2.94 0.73
C LEU A 121 -1.78 3.84 -0.44
N ARG A 122 -2.19 3.51 -1.67
CA ARG A 122 -1.95 4.32 -2.85
C ARG A 122 -2.56 5.72 -2.72
N GLN A 123 -3.83 5.80 -2.30
CA GLN A 123 -4.50 7.08 -2.04
C GLN A 123 -3.79 7.93 -0.98
N LEU A 124 -3.27 7.30 0.08
CA LEU A 124 -2.51 8.01 1.13
C LEU A 124 -1.17 8.53 0.62
N ILE A 125 -0.48 7.75 -0.22
CA ILE A 125 0.77 8.18 -0.86
C ILE A 125 0.51 9.34 -1.81
N ASP A 126 -0.52 9.24 -2.67
CA ASP A 126 -0.92 10.32 -3.58
C ASP A 126 -1.25 11.59 -2.80
N ALA A 127 -2.09 11.49 -1.76
CA ALA A 127 -2.44 12.63 -0.92
C ALA A 127 -1.23 13.26 -0.21
N LYS A 128 -0.25 12.44 0.21
CA LYS A 128 1.00 12.91 0.82
C LYS A 128 1.85 13.66 -0.19
N VAL A 129 1.99 13.15 -1.41
CA VAL A 129 2.71 13.80 -2.52
C VAL A 129 2.04 15.14 -2.84
N ASP A 130 0.72 15.14 -3.05
CA ASP A 130 -0.06 16.33 -3.37
C ASP A 130 0.07 17.39 -2.27
N THR A 131 -0.12 17.00 -1.01
CA THR A 131 0.03 17.92 0.14
C THR A 131 1.44 18.50 0.20
N THR A 132 2.47 17.69 -0.10
CA THR A 132 3.87 18.14 -0.10
C THR A 132 4.10 19.20 -1.18
N LEU A 133 3.58 18.97 -2.39
CA LEU A 133 3.67 19.91 -3.50
C LEU A 133 2.88 21.19 -3.21
N GLU A 134 1.66 21.07 -2.68
CA GLU A 134 0.83 22.22 -2.31
C GLU A 134 1.49 23.08 -1.23
N VAL A 135 2.06 22.47 -0.19
CA VAL A 135 2.73 23.21 0.90
C VAL A 135 3.93 23.96 0.35
N GLU A 136 4.73 23.34 -0.51
CA GLU A 136 5.90 23.98 -1.12
C GLU A 136 5.51 25.13 -2.06
N ALA A 137 4.39 25.00 -2.76
CA ALA A 137 3.89 26.03 -3.69
C ALA A 137 3.24 27.24 -2.99
N ARG A 138 2.98 27.20 -1.68
CA ARG A 138 2.32 28.29 -0.95
C ARG A 138 3.22 29.53 -0.83
N GLY A 139 2.61 30.71 -0.99
CA GLY A 139 3.23 32.01 -0.71
C GLY A 139 4.20 32.50 -1.78
N ALA A 140 5.13 33.38 -1.40
CA ALA A 140 6.09 34.01 -2.31
C ALA A 140 7.34 33.14 -2.53
N ARG A 141 7.16 31.95 -3.14
CA ARG A 141 8.19 30.91 -3.29
C ARG A 141 9.56 31.39 -3.70
N ALA A 142 9.63 32.13 -4.80
CA ALA A 142 10.88 32.62 -5.33
C ALA A 142 11.60 33.58 -4.36
N GLN A 143 10.85 34.40 -3.63
CA GLN A 143 11.39 35.40 -2.71
C GLN A 143 11.98 34.73 -1.47
N TRP A 144 11.23 33.85 -0.81
CA TRP A 144 11.74 33.17 0.39
C TRP A 144 12.91 32.24 0.06
N LEU A 145 12.90 31.56 -1.10
CA LEU A 145 13.99 30.66 -1.50
C LEU A 145 15.27 31.44 -1.81
N GLY A 146 15.13 32.63 -2.41
CA GLY A 146 16.24 33.57 -2.58
C GLY A 146 16.86 33.96 -1.24
N ALA A 147 16.03 34.43 -0.30
CA ALA A 147 16.46 34.79 1.05
C ALA A 147 17.12 33.61 1.79
N ALA A 148 16.53 32.41 1.74
CA ALA A 148 17.08 31.21 2.36
C ALA A 148 18.47 30.84 1.81
N ARG A 149 18.69 31.02 0.50
CA ARG A 149 20.00 30.80 -0.14
C ARG A 149 21.02 31.85 0.28
N THR A 150 20.65 33.12 0.35
CA THR A 150 21.51 34.20 0.89
C THR A 150 21.94 33.89 2.32
N VAL A 151 21.01 33.47 3.18
CA VAL A 151 21.30 33.08 4.58
C VAL A 151 22.20 31.85 4.66
N THR A 152 21.97 30.84 3.82
CA THR A 152 22.69 29.56 3.89
C THR A 152 24.09 29.63 3.28
N THR A 153 24.27 30.39 2.19
CA THR A 153 25.54 30.49 1.47
C THR A 153 26.41 31.66 1.95
N GLY A 154 25.81 32.65 2.63
CA GLY A 154 26.49 33.89 3.00
C GLY A 154 26.76 34.83 1.82
N ALA A 155 26.33 34.48 0.60
CA ALA A 155 26.47 35.33 -0.58
C ALA A 155 25.25 36.26 -0.70
N GLY A 156 25.46 37.56 -0.48
CA GLY A 156 24.43 38.60 -0.59
C GLY A 156 24.28 39.43 0.69
N ASP A 157 23.36 40.39 0.66
CA ASP A 157 23.04 41.23 1.83
C ASP A 157 22.08 40.49 2.77
N ARG A 158 22.62 40.07 3.92
CA ARG A 158 21.86 39.35 4.96
C ARG A 158 20.81 40.23 5.66
N SER A 159 20.89 41.56 5.53
CA SER A 159 19.90 42.48 6.10
C SER A 159 18.65 42.63 5.23
N ALA A 160 18.74 42.25 3.95
CA ALA A 160 17.64 42.25 2.99
C ALA A 160 16.97 40.86 2.84
N ALA A 161 17.44 39.86 3.59
CA ALA A 161 16.98 38.47 3.58
C ALA A 161 16.27 38.12 4.89
#